data_AF-A0A379FGB0-F1
#
_entry.id   AF-A0A379FGB0-F1
#
_cell.length_a   1.000
_cell.length_b   1.000
_cell.length_c   1.000
_cell.angle_alpha   90.00
_cell.angle_beta   90.00
_cell.angle_gamma   90.00
#
_symmetry.space_group_name_H-M   'P 1'
#
loop_
_entity.id
_entity.type
_entity.pdbx_description
1 polymer ?
#
loop_
_entity_poly.entity_id
_entity_poly.type
_entity_poly.pdbx_seq_one_letter_code
_entity_poly.pdbx_strand_id
1 'polypeptide(L)'
;MNKQERQTCREQVYSYCNEQLQSGEEIALTELAQELPPLGDQNFAQFTEEKGYELAETFPADRSTLRQLMKYSGSGGGFNG
;
A
#
# COMPACT_ATOMS: atom_id res chain seq x y z
N MET A 1 -9.80 -10.19 7.12
CA MET A 1 -9.73 -8.75 7.43
C MET A 1 -11.06 -8.19 7.91
N ASN A 2 -11.08 -7.66 9.14
CA ASN A 2 -12.19 -6.86 9.65
C ASN A 2 -12.28 -5.53 8.87
N LYS A 3 -13.44 -4.84 8.93
CA LYS A 3 -13.61 -3.55 8.24
C LYS A 3 -12.63 -2.47 8.74
N GLN A 4 -12.29 -2.49 10.03
CA GLN A 4 -11.32 -1.56 10.64
C GLN A 4 -9.91 -1.74 10.09
N GLU A 5 -9.40 -2.97 10.05
CA GLU A 5 -8.06 -3.27 9.50
C GLU A 5 -7.86 -2.71 8.07
N ARG A 6 -8.90 -2.79 7.23
CA ARG A 6 -8.86 -2.23 5.87
C ARG A 6 -8.87 -0.70 5.87
N GLN A 7 -9.56 -0.08 6.82
CA GLN A 7 -9.59 1.38 6.92
C GLN A 7 -8.26 1.92 7.44
N THR A 8 -7.70 1.31 8.49
CA THR A 8 -6.40 1.65 9.04
C THR A 8 -5.27 1.45 8.03
N CYS A 9 -5.30 0.34 7.28
CA CYS A 9 -4.32 0.09 6.23
C CYS A 9 -4.34 1.21 5.18
N ARG A 10 -5.53 1.65 4.74
CA ARG A 10 -5.67 2.75 3.78
C ARG A 10 -5.15 4.09 4.32
N GLU A 11 -5.41 4.39 5.58
CA GLU A 11 -4.86 5.60 6.21
C GLU A 11 -3.34 5.54 6.35
N GLN A 12 -2.77 4.40 6.73
CA GLN A 12 -1.32 4.23 6.83
C GLN A 12 -0.62 4.31 5.46
N VAL A 13 -1.17 3.66 4.42
CA VAL A 13 -0.68 3.84 3.04
C VAL A 13 -0.69 5.32 2.69
N TYR A 14 -1.79 6.00 2.98
CA TYR A 14 -1.97 7.40 2.64
C TYR A 14 -0.96 8.28 3.38
N SER A 15 -0.82 8.13 4.69
CA SER A 15 0.09 8.94 5.51
C SER A 15 1.54 8.74 5.07
N TYR A 16 2.01 7.48 5.01
CA TYR A 16 3.39 7.16 4.65
C TYR A 16 3.74 7.71 3.25
N CYS A 17 2.89 7.45 2.27
CA CYS A 17 3.11 7.92 0.91
C CYS A 17 3.00 9.45 0.80
N ASN A 18 2.15 10.10 1.61
CA ASN A 18 2.05 11.55 1.65
C ASN A 18 3.25 12.20 2.34
N GLU A 19 3.85 11.53 3.33
CA GLU A 19 5.11 11.95 3.95
C GLU A 19 6.27 11.83 2.96
N GLN A 20 6.42 10.68 2.29
CA GLN A 20 7.44 10.51 1.25
C GLN A 20 7.26 11.50 0.10
N LEU A 21 6.02 11.77 -0.33
CA LEU A 21 5.70 12.77 -1.35
C LEU A 21 6.14 14.18 -0.92
N GLN A 22 5.96 14.53 0.36
CA GLN A 22 6.37 15.83 0.90
C GLN A 22 7.88 15.94 1.06
N SER A 23 8.55 14.86 1.47
CA SER A 23 10.02 14.78 1.52
C SER A 23 10.66 14.75 0.13
N GLY A 24 9.90 14.38 -0.91
CA GLY A 24 10.43 14.12 -2.25
C GLY A 24 11.28 12.85 -2.30
N GLU A 25 11.00 11.91 -1.40
CA GLU A 25 11.73 10.65 -1.28
C GLU A 25 10.92 9.51 -1.90
N GLU A 26 11.61 8.46 -2.34
CA GLU A 26 10.97 7.30 -2.94
C GLU A 26 10.35 6.41 -1.84
N ILE A 27 9.29 5.68 -2.21
CA ILE A 27 8.62 4.72 -1.35
C ILE A 27 9.27 3.37 -1.60
N ALA A 28 9.86 2.76 -0.59
CA ALA A 28 10.33 1.39 -0.67
C ALA A 28 9.19 0.42 -0.35
N LEU A 29 8.98 -0.58 -1.20
CA LEU A 29 7.99 -1.63 -1.02
C LEU A 29 8.15 -2.34 0.33
N THR A 30 9.39 -2.61 0.73
CA THR A 30 9.75 -3.27 2.00
C THR A 30 9.52 -2.39 3.22
N GLU A 31 9.76 -1.08 3.14
CA GLU A 31 9.45 -0.15 4.25
C GLU A 31 7.96 0.09 4.37
N LEU A 32 7.31 0.36 3.24
CA LEU A 32 5.86 0.44 3.18
C LEU A 32 5.22 -0.84 3.73
N ALA A 33 5.71 -2.02 3.39
CA ALA A 33 5.20 -3.29 3.92
C ALA A 33 5.43 -3.50 5.42
N GLN A 34 6.35 -2.77 6.04
CA GLN A 34 6.57 -2.76 7.49
C GLN A 34 5.66 -1.75 8.19
N GLU A 35 5.45 -0.59 7.58
CA GLU A 35 4.53 0.44 8.06
C GLU A 35 3.06 0.04 7.90
N LEU A 36 2.78 -0.77 6.87
CA LEU A 36 1.46 -1.30 6.62
C LEU A 36 1.16 -2.53 7.49
N PRO A 37 -0.09 -2.66 7.94
CA PRO A 37 -0.51 -3.83 8.67
C PRO A 37 -0.53 -5.04 7.73
N PRO A 38 -0.25 -6.25 8.25
CA PRO A 38 -0.24 -7.47 7.44
C PRO A 38 -1.58 -7.68 6.75
N LEU A 39 -1.52 -8.00 5.45
CA LEU A 39 -2.69 -8.28 4.63
C LEU A 39 -3.10 -9.74 4.82
N GLY A 40 -3.83 -10.01 5.91
CA GLY A 40 -4.20 -11.38 6.29
C GLY A 40 -3.03 -12.06 6.98
N ASP A 41 -2.39 -13.02 6.31
CA ASP A 41 -1.25 -13.80 6.82
C ASP A 41 0.11 -13.36 6.26
N GLN A 42 0.14 -12.37 5.36
CA GLN A 42 1.37 -11.94 4.68
C GLN A 42 1.46 -10.42 4.57
N ASN A 43 2.68 -9.88 4.61
CA ASN A 43 2.92 -8.45 4.46
C ASN A 43 2.75 -8.03 2.99
N PHE A 44 2.62 -6.73 2.76
CA PHE A 44 2.37 -6.17 1.43
C PHE A 44 3.43 -6.60 0.39
N ALA A 45 4.71 -6.60 0.75
CA ALA A 45 5.79 -7.06 -0.12
C ALA A 45 5.60 -8.53 -0.55
N GLN A 46 5.35 -9.43 0.41
CA GLN A 46 5.07 -10.83 0.12
C GLN A 46 3.82 -11.01 -0.74
N PHE A 47 2.77 -10.23 -0.48
CA PHE A 47 1.56 -10.24 -1.30
C PHE A 47 1.84 -9.88 -2.75
N THR A 48 2.72 -8.91 -2.98
CA THR A 48 3.08 -8.48 -4.33
C THR A 48 3.95 -9.51 -5.05
N GLU A 49 4.89 -10.12 -4.34
CA GLU A 49 5.72 -11.22 -4.85
C GLU A 49 4.88 -12.48 -5.17
N GLU A 50 4.00 -12.90 -4.26
CA GLU A 50 3.15 -14.10 -4.42
C GLU A 50 2.18 -13.94 -5.60
N LYS A 51 1.64 -12.73 -5.80
CA LYS A 51 0.74 -12.43 -6.91
C LYS A 51 1.45 -12.22 -8.24
N GLY A 52 2.78 -12.15 -8.26
CA GLY A 52 3.57 -11.83 -9.45
C GLY A 52 3.33 -10.41 -9.96
N TYR A 53 3.02 -9.47 -9.06
CA TYR A 53 2.97 -8.07 -9.43
C TYR A 53 4.42 -7.57 -9.56
N GLU A 54 4.80 -7.11 -10.76
CA GLU A 54 6.05 -6.37 -11.01
C GLU A 54 5.97 -4.96 -10.39
N LEU A 55 5.81 -4.91 -9.07
CA LEU A 55 6.05 -3.72 -8.28
C LEU A 55 7.56 -3.61 -8.10
N ALA A 56 8.12 -2.49 -8.53
CA ALA A 56 9.52 -2.18 -8.28
C ALA A 56 9.80 -2.19 -6.77
N GLU A 57 11.02 -2.51 -6.36
CA GLU A 57 11.38 -2.46 -4.92
C GLU A 57 11.23 -1.05 -4.34
N THR A 58 11.39 -0.03 -5.19
CA THR A 58 11.11 1.37 -4.89
C THR A 58 10.23 1.98 -5.98
N PHE A 59 9.34 2.87 -5.58
CA PHE A 59 8.50 3.62 -6.50
C PHE A 59 8.45 5.10 -6.10
N PRO A 60 8.22 6.00 -7.05
CA PRO A 60 8.11 7.41 -6.73
C PRO A 60 6.87 7.64 -5.87
N ALA A 61 6.99 8.53 -4.89
CA ALA A 61 5.94 8.87 -3.95
C ALA A 61 4.85 9.72 -4.61
N ASP A 62 4.07 9.13 -5.51
CA ASP A 62 3.08 9.83 -6.30
C ASP A 62 1.65 9.35 -6.02
N ARG A 63 0.69 10.20 -6.40
CA ARG A 63 -0.75 9.90 -6.36
C ARG A 63 -1.11 8.61 -7.12
N SER A 64 -0.36 8.28 -8.17
CA SER A 64 -0.54 7.06 -8.95
C SER A 64 -0.16 5.82 -8.15
N THR A 65 1.03 5.84 -7.52
CA THR A 65 1.52 4.80 -6.61
C THR A 65 0.55 4.59 -5.46
N LEU A 66 0.13 5.68 -4.80
CA LEU A 66 -0.83 5.66 -3.69
C LEU A 66 -2.15 4.96 -4.09
N ARG A 67 -2.70 5.27 -5.26
CA ARG A 67 -3.91 4.64 -5.77
C ARG A 67 -3.73 3.14 -6.02
N GLN A 68 -2.56 2.73 -6.51
CA GLN A 68 -2.24 1.32 -6.72
C GLN A 68 -2.15 0.58 -5.39
N LEU A 69 -1.40 1.11 -4.42
CA LEU A 69 -1.25 0.55 -3.08
C LEU A 69 -2.60 0.41 -2.36
N MET A 70 -3.44 1.45 -2.41
CA MET A 70 -4.81 1.44 -1.87
C MET A 70 -5.70 0.38 -2.54
N LYS A 71 -5.50 0.11 -3.83
CA LYS A 71 -6.24 -0.93 -4.57
C LYS A 71 -5.85 -2.34 -4.09
N TYR A 72 -4.58 -2.55 -3.77
CA TYR A 72 -4.10 -3.83 -3.24
C TYR A 72 -4.54 -4.05 -1.79
N SER A 73 -4.43 -3.02 -0.94
CA SER A 73 -4.89 -3.02 0.46
C SER A 73 -6.42 -3.16 0.61
N GLY A 74 -7.18 -2.64 -0.36
CA GLY A 74 -8.63 -2.46 -0.27
C GLY A 74 -9.47 -3.32 -1.22
N SER A 75 -8.93 -4.32 -1.92
CA SER A 75 -9.70 -5.15 -2.86
C SER A 75 -10.74 -6.02 -2.14
N GLY A 76 -11.88 -5.37 -1.89
CA GLY A 76 -13.08 -5.88 -1.26
C GLY A 76 -14.19 -4.82 -1.36
N GLY A 77 -14.45 -4.34 -2.57
CA GLY A 77 -15.70 -3.67 -2.97
C GLY A 77 -15.79 -2.16 -2.70
N GLY A 78 -15.76 -1.35 -3.76
CA GLY A 78 -16.17 0.05 -3.66
C GLY A 78 -15.62 1.01 -4.73
N PHE A 79 -15.55 0.60 -6.01
CA PHE A 79 -15.58 1.57 -7.11
C PHE A 79 -16.93 1.42 -7.79
N ASN A 80 -17.94 2.13 -7.29
CA ASN A 80 -19.19 2.45 -7.98
C ASN A 80 -19.81 3.61 -7.21
N GLY A 81 -20.00 4.76 -7.88
CA GLY A 81 -20.68 5.95 -7.34
C GLY A 81 -19.88 7.22 -7.55
#